data_AF-M1C5A7-F1
#
_entry.id   AF-M1C5A7-F1
#
_cell.length_a   1.000
_cell.length_b   1.000
_cell.length_c   1.000
_cell.angle_alpha   90.00
_cell.angle_beta   90.00
_cell.angle_gamma   90.00
#
_symmetry.space_group_name_H-M   'P 1'
#
loop_
_entity.id
_entity.type
_entity.pdbx_description
1 polymer ?
#
loop_
_entity_poly.entity_id
_entity_poly.type
_entity_poly.pdbx_seq_one_letter_code
_entity_poly.pdbx_strand_id
1 'polypeptide(L)' 'MIGYRLNQTNEGYLKKSEENKTKNDKERLDSYYKRNYRDYFGYLEGNLKDKKEELTESEQGILDWLEKNK' A
#
# COMPACT_ATOMS: atom_id res chain seq x y z
N MET A 1 2.60 -39.05 19.21
CA MET A 1 1.43 -38.51 18.47
C MET A 1 1.40 -36.98 18.33
N ILE A 2 2.17 -36.20 19.09
CA ILE A 2 2.13 -34.71 19.03
C ILE A 2 2.80 -34.15 17.75
N GLY A 3 3.90 -34.75 17.28
CA GLY A 3 4.66 -34.26 16.10
C GLY A 3 3.90 -34.27 14.78
N TYR A 4 2.98 -35.23 14.56
CA TYR A 4 2.17 -35.28 13.33
C TYR A 4 1.14 -34.16 13.25
N ARG A 5 0.58 -33.75 14.40
CA ARG A 5 -0.45 -32.69 14.45
C ARG A 5 0.16 -31.31 14.17
N LEU A 6 1.41 -31.08 14.60
CA LEU A 6 2.17 -29.85 14.33
C LEU A 6 2.60 -29.72 12.86
N ASN A 7 3.01 -30.83 12.21
CA ASN A 7 3.36 -30.81 10.78
C ASN A 7 2.14 -30.55 9.89
N GLN A 8 0.98 -31.16 10.18
CA GLN A 8 -0.26 -30.88 9.44
C GLN A 8 -0.69 -29.41 9.55
N THR A 9 -0.49 -28.78 10.72
CA THR A 9 -0.76 -27.35 10.88
C THR A 9 0.22 -26.49 10.07
N ASN A 10 1.52 -26.81 10.09
CA ASN A 10 2.54 -26.06 9.34
C ASN A 10 2.32 -26.12 7.82
N GLU A 11 2.03 -27.30 7.28
CA GLU A 11 1.71 -27.47 5.85
C GLU A 11 0.45 -26.67 5.45
N GLY A 12 -0.56 -26.64 6.32
CA GLY A 12 -1.77 -25.83 6.12
C GLY A 12 -1.50 -24.31 6.12
N TYR A 13 -0.59 -23.82 6.97
CA TYR A 13 -0.20 -22.41 6.98
C TYR A 13 0.63 -22.03 5.76
N LEU A 14 1.55 -22.90 5.32
CA LEU A 14 2.34 -22.70 4.10
C LEU A 14 1.43 -22.60 2.87
N LYS A 15 0.49 -23.53 2.72
CA LYS A 15 -0.46 -23.51 1.60
C LYS A 15 -1.31 -22.24 1.58
N LYS A 16 -1.82 -21.80 2.73
CA LYS A 16 -2.54 -20.52 2.84
C LYS A 16 -1.66 -19.32 2.51
N SER A 17 -0.38 -19.36 2.86
CA SER A 17 0.56 -18.29 2.50
C SER A 17 0.84 -18.24 1.01
N GLU A 18 0.91 -19.40 0.34
CA GLU A 18 1.08 -19.49 -1.12
C GLU A 18 -0.16 -19.00 -1.86
N GLU A 19 -1.35 -19.45 -1.45
CA GLU A 19 -2.63 -19.04 -2.03
C GLU A 19 -2.89 -17.54 -1.90
N ASN A 20 -2.45 -16.92 -0.79
CA ASN A 20 -2.64 -15.49 -0.53
C ASN A 20 -1.44 -14.63 -0.92
N LYS A 21 -0.36 -15.21 -1.48
CA LYS A 21 0.91 -14.51 -1.72
C LYS A 21 0.72 -13.25 -2.55
N THR A 22 0.02 -13.35 -3.68
CA THR A 22 -0.24 -12.20 -4.57
C THR A 22 -1.04 -11.09 -3.89
N LYS A 23 -2.03 -11.44 -3.06
CA LYS A 23 -2.81 -10.47 -2.29
C LYS A 23 -1.95 -9.77 -1.24
N ASN A 24 -1.19 -10.56 -0.47
CA ASN A 24 -0.32 -10.05 0.58
C ASN A 24 0.81 -9.18 0.01
N ASP A 25 1.40 -9.57 -1.12
CA ASP A 25 2.45 -8.79 -1.79
C ASP A 25 1.89 -7.43 -2.28
N LYS A 26 0.68 -7.42 -2.84
CA LYS A 26 0.00 -6.19 -3.26
C LYS A 26 -0.29 -5.27 -2.07
N GLU A 27 -0.86 -5.81 -0.99
CA GLU A 27 -1.14 -5.04 0.23
C GLU A 27 0.14 -4.49 0.89
N ARG A 28 1.23 -5.27 0.86
CA ARG A 28 2.54 -4.85 1.36
C ARG A 28 3.12 -3.71 0.53
N LEU A 29 3.04 -3.79 -0.79
CA LEU A 29 3.49 -2.74 -1.69
C LEU A 29 2.63 -1.48 -1.55
N ASP A 30 1.30 -1.60 -1.51
CA ASP A 30 0.38 -0.48 -1.29
C ASP A 30 0.67 0.24 0.03
N SER A 31 0.89 -0.52 1.10
CA SER A 31 1.27 0.03 2.41
C SER A 31 2.63 0.73 2.37
N TYR A 32 3.60 0.17 1.64
CA TYR A 32 4.91 0.79 1.44
C TYR A 32 4.78 2.11 0.67
N TYR A 33 3.98 2.15 -0.40
CA TYR A 33 3.76 3.37 -1.16
C TYR A 33 3.05 4.43 -0.33
N LYS A 34 2.01 4.04 0.43
CA LYS A 34 1.33 4.97 1.34
C LYS A 34 2.28 5.58 2.35
N ARG A 35 3.07 4.77 3.06
CA ARG A 35 3.94 5.29 4.10
C ARG A 35 5.07 6.18 3.56
N ASN A 36 5.68 5.81 2.44
CA ASN A 36 6.84 6.54 1.93
C ASN A 36 6.50 7.77 1.09
N TYR A 37 5.38 7.73 0.37
CA TYR A 37 5.02 8.82 -0.53
C TYR A 37 3.97 9.76 0.03
N ARG A 38 3.25 9.40 1.11
CA ARG A 38 2.26 10.30 1.75
C ARG A 38 2.92 11.55 2.31
N ASP A 39 4.06 11.42 3.00
CA ASP A 39 4.73 12.60 3.57
C ASP A 39 5.34 13.49 2.48
N TYR A 40 5.92 12.88 1.44
CA TYR A 40 6.47 13.61 0.29
C TYR A 40 5.38 14.36 -0.49
N PHE A 41 4.29 13.69 -0.83
CA PHE A 41 3.16 14.32 -1.52
C PHE A 41 2.44 15.33 -0.60
N GLY A 42 2.32 15.05 0.69
CA GLY A 42 1.76 15.97 1.68
C GLY A 42 2.56 17.28 1.79
N TYR A 43 3.89 17.21 1.68
CA TYR A 43 4.74 18.40 1.57
C TYR A 43 4.41 19.24 0.32
N LEU A 44 4.06 18.58 -0.79
CA LEU A 44 3.66 19.26 -2.03
C LEU A 44 2.21 19.79 -1.97
N GLU A 45 1.32 19.17 -1.19
CA GLU A 45 -0.11 19.48 -1.14
C GLU A 45 -0.40 20.98 -0.95
N GLY A 46 0.33 21.64 -0.04
CA GLY A 46 0.16 23.07 0.22
C GLY A 46 0.50 23.93 -1.00
N ASN A 47 1.67 23.69 -1.60
CA ASN A 47 2.10 24.43 -2.80
C ASN A 47 1.18 24.18 -4.00
N LEU A 48 0.66 22.96 -4.15
CA LEU A 48 -0.27 22.62 -5.23
C LEU A 48 -1.62 23.31 -5.06
N LYS A 49 -2.14 23.42 -3.82
CA LYS A 49 -3.40 24.11 -3.55
C LYS A 49 -3.31 25.63 -3.68
N ASP A 50 -2.15 26.20 -3.37
CA ASP A 50 -1.91 27.63 -3.48
C ASP A 50 -1.46 28.07 -4.89
N LYS A 51 -1.28 27.11 -5.80
CA LYS A 51 -0.88 27.37 -7.18
C LYS A 51 -1.99 28.17 -7.89
N LYS A 52 -1.60 29.31 -8.46
CA LYS A 52 -2.50 30.19 -9.24
C LYS A 52 -2.66 29.76 -10.69
N GLU A 53 -1.76 28.92 -11.17
CA GLU A 53 -1.77 28.34 -12.50
C GLU A 53 -2.57 27.02 -12.50
N GLU A 54 -3.02 26.61 -13.67
CA GLU A 54 -3.71 25.33 -13.83
C GLU A 54 -2.78 24.17 -13.43
N LEU A 55 -3.35 23.20 -12.71
CA LEU A 55 -2.63 22.00 -12.31
C LEU A 55 -2.43 21.10 -13.53
N THR A 56 -1.22 20.61 -13.69
CA THR A 56 -0.93 19.54 -14.65
C THR A 56 -1.64 18.26 -14.22
N GLU A 57 -1.85 17.34 -15.16
CA GLU A 57 -2.47 16.03 -14.90
C GLU A 57 -1.80 15.29 -13.73
N SER A 58 -0.47 15.36 -13.64
CA SER A 58 0.29 14.73 -12.55
C SER A 58 0.05 15.41 -11.20
N GLU A 59 -0.03 16.74 -11.16
CA GLU A 59 -0.29 17.49 -9.92
C GLU A 59 -1.71 17.24 -9.41
N GLN A 60 -2.68 17.19 -10.31
CA GLN A 60 -4.05 16.79 -9.96
C GLN A 60 -4.08 15.34 -9.44
N GLY A 61 -3.36 14.43 -10.10
CA GLY A 61 -3.25 13.03 -9.66
C GLY A 61 -2.64 12.88 -8.26
N ILE A 62 -1.69 13.74 -7.88
CA ILE A 62 -1.12 13.77 -6.52
C ILE A 62 -2.19 14.18 -5.49
N LEU A 63 -2.96 15.23 -5.76
CA LEU A 63 -4.04 15.67 -4.87
C LEU A 63 -5.12 14.58 -4.71
N ASP A 64 -5.55 13.99 -5.82
CA ASP A 64 -6.53 12.90 -5.83
C ASP A 64 -6.03 11.68 -5.06
N TRP A 65 -4.74 11.34 -5.19
CA TRP A 65 -4.14 10.23 -4.47
C TRP A 65 -4.05 10.53 -2.97
N LEU A 66 -3.67 11.74 -2.57
CA LEU A 66 -3.64 12.16 -1.17
C LEU A 66 -5.04 12.12 -0.53
N GLU A 67 -6.07 12.53 -1.26
CA GLU A 67 -7.46 12.46 -0.78
C GLU A 67 -7.92 11.01 -0.58
N LYS A 68 -7.61 10.12 -1.53
CA LYS A 68 -7.96 8.69 -1.44
C LYS A 68 -7.18 7.93 -0.35
N ASN A 69 -6.04 8.46 0.08
CA ASN A 69 -5.13 7.82 1.04
C ASN A 69 -4.95 8.62 2.34
N LYS A 70 -5.93 9.47 2.66
CA LYS A 70 -5.91 10.33 3.85
C LYS A 70 -6.07 9.55 5.15
#